data_AF-A0A3S4HV57-F1
#
_entry.id   AF-A0A3S4HV57-F1
#
_cell.length_a   1.000
_cell.length_b   1.000
_cell.length_c   1.000
_cell.angle_alpha   90.00
_cell.angle_beta   90.00
_cell.angle_gamma   90.00
#
_symmetry.space_group_name_H-M   'P 1'
#
loop_
_entity.id
_entity.type
_entity.pdbx_description
1 polymer ?
#
loop_
_entity_poly.entity_id
_entity_poly.type
_entity_poly.pdbx_seq_one_letter_code
_entity_poly.pdbx_strand_id
1 'polypeptide(L)'
;MRRWLRKILWPFEKDKVKGAVRTDFILSAEIVAITLGIVAQAPLLNQVLVLAGIALVVTIGVYGLVGIIVKLDDMGYWLAEKRSVLAQGVGKGLLIIAPWLMKALSIVGTLAMFLVGGGIVVHGIAPLHHAIEHFAQQQGAFMAHTIPAGLNLGARLYYRRHCGGAGERCGENSRVFRTDFLQ
;
A
#
# COMPACT_ATOMS: atom_id res chain seq x y z
N MET A 1 25.57 10.27 23.61
CA MET A 1 25.07 11.51 22.96
C MET A 1 26.13 12.39 22.28
N ARG A 2 27.06 13.04 23.01
CA ARG A 2 27.91 14.14 22.48
C ARG A 2 28.92 13.77 21.38
N ARG A 3 29.42 12.52 21.34
CA ARG A 3 30.39 12.05 20.31
C ARG A 3 29.71 11.64 18.99
N TRP A 4 28.46 11.20 19.06
CA TRP A 4 27.64 10.86 17.89
C TRP A 4 27.12 12.10 17.17
N LEU A 5 26.64 13.11 17.93
CA LEU A 5 26.24 14.40 17.37
C LEU A 5 27.40 15.08 16.62
N ARG A 6 28.60 15.07 17.20
CA ARG A 6 29.79 15.73 16.65
C ARG A 6 30.23 15.14 15.30
N LYS A 7 29.98 13.86 15.03
CA LYS A 7 30.26 13.22 13.73
C LYS A 7 29.23 13.55 12.64
N ILE A 8 28.05 14.03 13.02
CA ILE A 8 26.95 14.34 12.09
C ILE A 8 27.01 15.81 11.61
N LEU A 9 27.64 16.70 12.39
CA LEU A 9 27.59 18.16 12.24
C LEU A 9 28.62 18.79 11.27
N TRP A 10 29.55 18.02 10.71
CA TRP A 10 30.51 18.51 9.71
C TRP A 10 30.31 17.74 8.39
N PRO A 11 30.08 18.34 7.21
CA PRO A 11 29.37 19.55 6.81
C PRO A 11 28.30 19.21 5.73
N PHE A 12 27.03 18.91 6.09
CA PHE A 12 25.95 18.65 5.11
C PHE A 12 24.57 18.96 5.72
N GLU A 13 24.27 20.25 5.88
CA GLU A 13 23.11 20.71 6.66
C GLU A 13 21.79 20.65 5.87
N LYS A 14 21.84 20.77 4.54
CA LYS A 14 20.63 20.78 3.70
C LYS A 14 20.19 19.39 3.24
N ASP A 15 21.12 18.48 2.99
CA ASP A 15 20.81 17.15 2.46
C ASP A 15 20.29 16.19 3.54
N LYS A 16 20.79 16.32 4.78
CA LYS A 16 20.29 15.55 5.92
C LYS A 16 18.87 15.95 6.32
N VAL A 17 18.56 17.25 6.28
CA VAL A 17 17.21 17.75 6.58
C VAL A 17 16.21 17.29 5.52
N LYS A 18 16.57 17.37 4.22
CA LYS A 18 15.71 16.87 3.14
C LYS A 18 15.48 15.36 3.19
N GLY A 19 16.50 14.59 3.59
CA GLY A 19 16.39 13.14 3.77
C GLY A 19 15.46 12.77 4.94
N ALA A 20 15.66 13.41 6.10
CA ALA A 20 14.85 13.17 7.30
C ALA A 20 13.35 13.50 7.08
N VAL A 21 13.06 14.57 6.33
CA VAL A 21 11.69 14.97 6.01
C VAL A 21 10.99 13.96 5.09
N ARG A 22 11.67 13.42 4.07
CA ARG A 22 11.07 12.42 3.17
C ARG A 22 10.73 11.11 3.88
N THR A 23 11.59 10.66 4.78
CA THR A 23 11.32 9.46 5.58
C THR A 23 10.14 9.66 6.52
N ASP A 24 9.98 10.85 7.11
CA ASP A 24 8.88 11.16 8.03
C ASP A 24 7.53 11.25 7.30
N PHE A 25 7.49 11.85 6.10
CA PHE A 25 6.28 11.91 5.27
C PHE A 25 5.82 10.55 4.74
N ILE A 26 6.75 9.70 4.33
CA ILE A 26 6.41 8.36 3.83
C ILE A 26 5.85 7.52 4.98
N LEU A 27 6.51 7.52 6.14
CA LEU A 27 6.07 6.75 7.32
C LEU A 27 4.71 7.22 7.84
N SER A 28 4.48 8.54 7.88
CA SER A 28 3.21 9.10 8.37
C SER A 28 2.06 8.88 7.38
N ALA A 29 2.28 9.04 6.07
CA ALA A 29 1.27 8.75 5.06
C ALA A 29 0.86 7.27 5.05
N GLU A 30 1.82 6.41 5.33
CA GLU A 30 1.67 4.96 5.35
C GLU A 30 0.79 4.46 6.52
N ILE A 31 0.99 5.00 7.74
CA ILE A 31 0.11 4.69 8.89
C ILE A 31 -1.32 5.19 8.63
N VAL A 32 -1.47 6.36 8.01
CA VAL A 32 -2.78 6.92 7.65
C VAL A 32 -3.48 6.06 6.60
N ALA A 33 -2.76 5.57 5.59
CA ALA A 33 -3.34 4.73 4.54
C ALA A 33 -3.77 3.34 5.06
N ILE A 34 -3.04 2.74 6.00
CA ILE A 34 -3.45 1.50 6.67
C ILE A 34 -4.72 1.70 7.51
N THR A 35 -4.77 2.78 8.27
CA THR A 35 -5.92 3.08 9.13
C THR A 35 -7.16 3.50 8.34
N LEU A 36 -6.99 4.12 7.17
CA LEU A 36 -8.07 4.30 6.21
C LEU A 36 -8.52 2.96 5.62
N GLY A 37 -7.60 2.06 5.28
CA GLY A 37 -7.95 0.74 4.71
C GLY A 37 -8.72 -0.17 5.68
N ILE A 38 -8.32 -0.22 6.95
CA ILE A 38 -8.94 -1.10 7.97
C ILE A 38 -10.30 -0.57 8.45
N VAL A 39 -10.48 0.75 8.43
CA VAL A 39 -11.58 1.42 9.14
C VAL A 39 -12.52 2.18 8.19
N ALA A 40 -12.31 2.08 6.86
CA ALA A 40 -13.14 2.73 5.84
C ALA A 40 -14.62 2.31 5.86
N GLN A 41 -14.95 1.19 6.50
CA GLN A 41 -16.32 0.67 6.58
C GLN A 41 -17.04 1.10 7.87
N ALA A 42 -16.35 1.77 8.80
CA ALA A 42 -16.90 2.24 10.06
C ALA A 42 -17.31 3.73 9.99
N PRO A 43 -18.27 4.19 10.82
CA PRO A 43 -18.61 5.60 10.91
C PRO A 43 -17.40 6.44 11.33
N LEU A 44 -17.25 7.64 10.73
CA LEU A 44 -16.07 8.51 10.89
C LEU A 44 -15.66 8.76 12.35
N LEU A 45 -16.63 8.86 13.26
CA LEU A 45 -16.38 9.09 14.68
C LEU A 45 -15.63 7.92 15.34
N ASN A 46 -15.99 6.68 15.01
CA ASN A 46 -15.31 5.48 15.49
C ASN A 46 -13.93 5.35 14.86
N GLN A 47 -13.81 5.70 13.57
CA GLN A 47 -12.52 5.70 12.87
C GLN A 47 -11.52 6.61 13.57
N VAL A 48 -11.87 7.87 13.84
CA VAL A 48 -10.98 8.84 14.48
C VAL A 48 -10.59 8.39 15.89
N LEU A 49 -11.52 7.84 16.67
CA LEU A 49 -11.24 7.35 18.02
C LEU A 49 -10.26 6.17 18.02
N VAL A 50 -10.45 5.20 17.14
CA VAL A 50 -9.54 4.04 17.01
C VAL A 50 -8.17 4.48 16.52
N LEU A 51 -8.11 5.37 15.53
CA LEU A 51 -6.86 5.89 14.96
C LEU A 51 -6.05 6.66 16.00
N ALA A 52 -6.70 7.54 16.77
CA ALA A 52 -6.09 8.28 17.86
C ALA A 52 -5.63 7.35 19.00
N GLY A 53 -6.42 6.33 19.34
CA GLY A 53 -6.08 5.33 20.35
C GLY A 53 -4.84 4.52 19.98
N ILE A 54 -4.79 3.98 18.77
CA ILE A 54 -3.62 3.22 18.28
C ILE A 54 -2.39 4.13 18.20
N ALA A 55 -2.54 5.36 17.70
CA ALA A 55 -1.44 6.32 17.61
C ALA A 55 -0.82 6.61 18.99
N LEU A 56 -1.63 6.81 20.02
CA LEU A 56 -1.15 7.00 21.39
C LEU A 56 -0.45 5.76 21.95
N VAL A 57 -1.05 4.58 21.79
CA VAL A 57 -0.49 3.32 22.29
C VAL A 57 0.86 3.03 21.65
N VAL A 58 0.98 3.19 20.34
CA VAL A 58 2.25 2.97 19.62
C VAL A 58 3.29 4.03 20.00
N THR A 59 2.89 5.30 20.13
CA THR A 59 3.80 6.38 20.53
C THR A 59 4.40 6.08 21.90
N ILE A 60 3.56 5.75 22.89
CA ILE A 60 4.02 5.42 24.24
C ILE A 60 4.82 4.12 24.24
N GLY A 61 4.36 3.09 23.51
CA GLY A 61 5.03 1.78 23.44
C GLY A 61 6.43 1.88 22.85
N VAL A 62 6.60 2.56 21.71
CA VAL A 62 7.89 2.70 21.03
C VAL A 62 8.84 3.60 21.81
N TYR A 63 8.39 4.79 22.24
CA TYR A 63 9.25 5.68 23.04
C TYR A 63 9.59 5.10 24.41
N GLY A 64 8.65 4.39 25.04
CA GLY A 64 8.88 3.68 26.29
C GLY A 64 9.91 2.56 26.12
N LEU A 65 9.75 1.71 25.10
CA LEU A 65 10.68 0.62 24.82
C LEU A 65 12.09 1.14 24.50
N VAL A 66 12.20 2.12 23.60
CA VAL A 66 13.49 2.74 23.25
C VAL A 66 14.11 3.42 24.46
N GLY A 67 13.32 4.13 25.28
CA GLY A 67 13.78 4.76 26.51
C GLY A 67 14.32 3.77 27.54
N ILE A 68 13.66 2.61 27.70
CA ILE A 68 14.13 1.52 28.57
C ILE A 68 15.47 0.99 28.07
N ILE A 69 15.57 0.69 26.78
CA ILE A 69 16.80 0.20 26.16
C ILE A 69 17.97 1.17 26.37
N VAL A 70 17.75 2.46 26.13
CA VAL A 70 18.80 3.50 26.30
C VAL A 70 19.19 3.66 27.76
N LYS A 71 18.23 3.59 28.68
CA LYS A 71 18.52 3.71 30.12
C LYS A 71 19.31 2.52 30.65
N LEU A 72 19.07 1.32 30.13
CA LEU A 72 19.87 0.13 30.42
C LEU A 72 21.31 0.27 29.90
N ASP A 73 21.50 0.83 28.70
CA ASP A 73 22.84 1.10 28.13
C ASP A 73 23.65 2.07 29.02
N ASP A 74 23.04 3.17 29.44
CA ASP A 74 23.69 4.13 30.36
C ASP A 74 24.00 3.52 31.75
N MET A 75 23.13 2.63 32.26
CA MET A 75 23.39 1.88 33.51
C MET A 75 24.55 0.87 33.35
N GLY A 76 24.73 0.32 32.16
CA GLY A 76 25.84 -0.59 31.83
C GLY A 76 27.21 0.07 31.98
N TYR A 77 27.32 1.34 31.57
CA TYR A 77 28.55 2.12 31.73
C TYR A 77 28.89 2.31 33.21
N TRP A 78 27.90 2.66 34.04
CA TRP A 78 28.10 2.84 35.47
C TRP A 78 28.48 1.54 36.19
N LEU A 79 27.94 0.39 35.75
CA LEU A 79 28.31 -0.93 36.27
C LEU A 79 29.72 -1.36 35.86
N ALA A 80 30.16 -0.99 34.65
CA ALA A 80 31.49 -1.27 34.14
C ALA A 80 32.61 -0.54 34.92
N GLU A 81 32.28 0.56 35.60
CA GLU A 81 33.25 1.36 36.36
C GLU A 81 33.37 0.90 37.84
N LYS A 82 32.52 -0.03 38.30
CA LYS A 82 32.63 -0.61 39.65
C LYS A 82 33.78 -1.63 39.75
N ARG A 83 34.40 -1.73 40.93
CA ARG A 83 35.50 -2.67 41.23
C ARG A 83 35.13 -4.17 41.22
N SER A 84 33.84 -4.51 41.15
CA SER A 84 33.40 -5.92 41.12
C SER A 84 33.61 -6.52 39.74
N VAL A 85 34.37 -7.62 39.67
CA VAL A 85 34.72 -8.33 38.42
C VAL A 85 33.47 -8.82 37.67
N LEU A 86 32.45 -9.26 38.42
CA LEU A 86 31.15 -9.66 37.89
C LEU A 86 30.37 -8.45 37.32
N ALA A 87 30.37 -7.33 38.04
CA ALA A 87 29.73 -6.09 37.57
C ALA A 87 30.42 -5.51 36.32
N GLN A 88 31.75 -5.64 36.25
CA GLN A 88 32.56 -5.27 35.09
C GLN A 88 32.30 -6.15 33.87
N GLY A 89 32.19 -7.47 34.06
CA GLY A 89 31.86 -8.41 32.99
C GLY A 89 30.49 -8.12 32.38
N VAL A 90 29.47 -7.94 33.23
CA VAL A 90 28.11 -7.60 32.80
C VAL A 90 28.05 -6.22 32.14
N GLY A 91 28.73 -5.22 32.70
CA GLY A 91 28.80 -3.87 32.12
C GLY A 91 29.46 -3.84 30.75
N LYS A 92 30.58 -4.55 30.56
CA LYS A 92 31.23 -4.70 29.24
C LYS A 92 30.35 -5.45 28.25
N GLY A 93 29.65 -6.50 28.68
CA GLY A 93 28.70 -7.23 27.85
C GLY A 93 27.59 -6.32 27.32
N LEU A 94 27.02 -5.49 28.19
CA LEU A 94 25.96 -4.56 27.83
C LEU A 94 26.43 -3.48 26.83
N LEU A 95 27.64 -2.94 27.02
CA LEU A 95 28.29 -2.00 26.10
C LEU A 95 28.55 -2.58 24.71
N ILE A 96 28.79 -3.89 24.59
CA ILE A 96 29.01 -4.57 23.29
C ILE A 96 27.68 -4.83 22.59
N ILE A 97 26.61 -5.11 23.35
CA ILE A 97 25.28 -5.40 22.81
C ILE A 97 24.60 -4.12 22.29
N ALA A 98 24.81 -2.98 22.95
CA ALA A 98 24.22 -1.69 22.57
C ALA A 98 24.41 -1.30 21.07
N PRO A 99 25.61 -1.33 20.49
CA PRO A 99 25.79 -1.02 19.06
C PRO A 99 25.18 -2.08 18.13
N TRP A 100 25.02 -3.32 18.60
CA TRP A 100 24.38 -4.37 17.81
C TRP A 100 22.86 -4.18 17.76
N LEU A 101 22.27 -3.80 18.90
CA LEU A 101 20.84 -3.49 19.01
C LEU A 101 20.43 -2.31 18.12
N MET A 102 21.25 -1.25 18.07
CA MET A 102 21.01 -0.09 17.19
C MET A 102 21.05 -0.46 15.71
N LYS A 103 21.93 -1.38 15.30
CA LYS A 103 21.99 -1.89 13.93
C LYS A 103 20.77 -2.75 13.60
N ALA A 104 20.38 -3.64 14.51
CA ALA A 104 19.19 -4.47 14.34
C ALA A 104 17.93 -3.61 14.19
N LEU A 105 17.74 -2.60 15.05
CA LEU A 105 16.63 -1.65 14.95
C LEU A 105 16.62 -0.90 13.61
N SER A 106 17.78 -0.53 13.06
CA SER A 106 17.86 0.12 11.75
C SER A 106 17.43 -0.81 10.60
N ILE A 107 17.84 -2.08 10.64
CA ILE A 107 17.47 -3.07 9.61
C ILE A 107 15.98 -3.39 9.71
N VAL A 108 15.49 -3.67 10.92
CA VAL A 108 14.08 -3.94 11.17
C VAL A 108 13.22 -2.74 10.79
N GLY A 109 13.65 -1.51 11.12
CA GLY A 109 12.94 -0.29 10.74
C GLY A 109 12.86 -0.11 9.22
N THR A 110 13.95 -0.40 8.50
CA THR A 110 13.96 -0.33 7.03
C THR A 110 13.09 -1.42 6.40
N LEU A 111 13.12 -2.65 6.94
CA LEU A 111 12.23 -3.74 6.51
C LEU A 111 10.77 -3.41 6.77
N ALA A 112 10.46 -2.80 7.93
CA ALA A 112 9.12 -2.36 8.27
C ALA A 112 8.62 -1.32 7.25
N MET A 113 9.37 -0.26 6.98
CA MET A 113 8.97 0.73 5.97
C MET A 113 8.78 0.13 4.57
N PHE A 114 9.51 -0.93 4.21
CA PHE A 114 9.32 -1.63 2.94
C PHE A 114 8.07 -2.52 2.93
N LEU A 115 7.86 -3.27 4.00
CA LEU A 115 6.71 -4.17 4.15
C LEU A 115 5.40 -3.38 4.17
N VAL A 116 5.42 -2.26 4.88
CA VAL A 116 4.24 -1.42 5.09
C VAL A 116 3.91 -0.68 3.79
N GLY A 117 4.92 -0.24 3.00
CA GLY A 117 4.72 0.40 1.70
C GLY A 117 4.24 -0.59 0.64
N GLY A 118 4.76 -1.83 0.67
CA GLY A 118 4.23 -2.93 -0.13
C GLY A 118 2.78 -3.27 0.20
N GLY A 119 2.39 -3.16 1.47
CA GLY A 119 1.01 -3.31 1.92
C GLY A 119 0.05 -2.30 1.27
N ILE A 120 0.47 -1.04 1.11
CA ILE A 120 -0.31 -0.01 0.42
C ILE A 120 -0.50 -0.34 -1.06
N VAL A 121 0.54 -0.84 -1.75
CA VAL A 121 0.42 -1.23 -3.16
C VAL A 121 -0.63 -2.31 -3.35
N VAL A 122 -0.62 -3.35 -2.51
CA VAL A 122 -1.58 -4.47 -2.59
C VAL A 122 -3.01 -4.06 -2.24
N HIS A 123 -3.20 -3.12 -1.31
CA HIS A 123 -4.53 -2.60 -1.00
C HIS A 123 -5.00 -1.55 -2.02
N GLY A 124 -4.10 -0.85 -2.69
CA GLY A 124 -4.42 0.12 -3.76
C GLY A 124 -4.94 -0.52 -5.04
N ILE A 125 -4.60 -1.80 -5.31
CA ILE A 125 -5.09 -2.53 -6.49
C ILE A 125 -6.55 -2.98 -6.36
N ALA A 126 -7.07 -3.20 -5.15
CA ALA A 126 -8.46 -3.59 -4.93
C ALA A 126 -9.50 -2.54 -5.42
N PRO A 127 -9.38 -1.24 -5.07
CA PRO A 127 -10.25 -0.20 -5.65
C PRO A 127 -9.96 0.03 -7.13
N LEU A 128 -8.73 -0.19 -7.60
CA LEU A 128 -8.41 -0.13 -9.03
C LEU A 128 -9.16 -1.22 -9.81
N HIS A 129 -9.28 -2.44 -9.28
CA HIS A 129 -9.97 -3.53 -9.96
C HIS A 129 -11.47 -3.22 -10.14
N HIS A 130 -12.13 -2.66 -9.12
CA HIS A 130 -13.52 -2.20 -9.25
C HIS A 130 -13.67 -0.96 -10.16
N ALA A 131 -12.72 -0.03 -10.15
CA ALA A 131 -12.73 1.10 -11.07
C ALA A 131 -12.56 0.63 -12.52
N ILE A 132 -11.68 -0.33 -12.76
CA ILE A 132 -11.44 -0.95 -14.07
C ILE A 132 -12.65 -1.80 -14.49
N GLU A 133 -13.27 -2.57 -13.59
CA GLU A 133 -14.51 -3.32 -13.87
C GLU A 133 -15.66 -2.39 -14.24
N HIS A 134 -15.86 -1.27 -13.53
CA HIS A 134 -16.87 -0.27 -13.88
C HIS A 134 -16.59 0.37 -15.24
N PHE A 135 -15.34 0.72 -15.54
CA PHE A 135 -14.95 1.30 -16.83
C PHE A 135 -15.08 0.28 -17.97
N ALA A 136 -14.72 -0.98 -17.72
CA ALA A 136 -14.82 -2.09 -18.66
C ALA A 136 -16.27 -2.51 -18.91
N GLN A 137 -17.14 -2.47 -17.89
CA GLN A 137 -18.59 -2.70 -18.05
C GLN A 137 -19.24 -1.60 -18.89
N GLN A 138 -18.84 -0.33 -18.70
CA GLN A 138 -19.37 0.80 -19.47
C GLN A 138 -18.95 0.74 -20.96
N GLN A 139 -17.71 0.33 -21.24
CA GLN A 139 -17.24 0.10 -22.62
C GLN A 139 -17.77 -1.21 -23.21
N GLY A 140 -17.91 -2.25 -22.40
CA GLY A 140 -18.45 -3.55 -22.78
C GLY A 140 -19.91 -3.47 -23.19
N ALA A 141 -20.74 -2.69 -22.47
CA ALA A 141 -22.14 -2.44 -22.85
C ALA A 141 -22.24 -1.66 -24.16
N PHE A 142 -21.39 -0.64 -24.37
CA PHE A 142 -21.35 0.12 -25.61
C PHE A 142 -20.95 -0.76 -26.80
N MET A 143 -19.91 -1.58 -26.66
CA MET A 143 -19.46 -2.51 -27.71
C MET A 143 -20.46 -3.66 -27.94
N ALA A 144 -21.09 -4.18 -26.88
CA ALA A 144 -22.08 -5.25 -26.96
C ALA A 144 -23.38 -4.82 -27.67
N HIS A 145 -23.74 -3.53 -27.65
CA HIS A 145 -24.94 -3.04 -28.35
C HIS A 145 -24.64 -2.47 -29.74
N THR A 146 -23.47 -1.85 -29.95
CA THR A 146 -23.16 -1.20 -31.23
C THR A 146 -22.59 -2.16 -32.27
N ILE A 147 -21.77 -3.14 -31.87
CA ILE A 147 -21.14 -4.09 -32.81
C ILE A 147 -22.18 -5.03 -33.45
N PRO A 148 -23.09 -5.68 -32.70
CA PRO A 148 -24.07 -6.57 -33.33
C PRO A 148 -25.11 -5.79 -34.15
N ALA A 149 -25.49 -4.59 -33.74
CA ALA A 149 -26.40 -3.73 -34.49
C ALA A 149 -25.78 -3.24 -35.80
N GLY A 150 -24.51 -2.80 -35.76
CA GLY A 150 -23.75 -2.40 -36.94
C GLY A 150 -23.50 -3.56 -37.90
N LEU A 151 -23.16 -4.75 -37.38
CA LEU A 151 -22.94 -5.94 -38.20
C LEU A 151 -24.25 -6.44 -38.84
N ASN A 152 -25.36 -6.44 -38.11
CA ASN A 152 -26.68 -6.81 -38.66
C ASN A 152 -27.18 -5.81 -39.71
N LEU A 153 -26.98 -4.51 -39.48
CA LEU A 153 -27.33 -3.48 -40.46
C LEU A 153 -26.43 -3.56 -41.71
N GLY A 154 -25.13 -3.78 -41.51
CA GLY A 154 -24.16 -4.00 -42.57
C GLY A 154 -24.50 -5.23 -43.42
N ALA A 155 -24.83 -6.37 -42.78
CA ALA A 155 -25.29 -7.57 -43.46
C ALA A 155 -26.61 -7.35 -44.22
N ARG A 156 -27.59 -6.64 -43.61
CA ARG A 156 -28.83 -6.26 -44.31
C ARG A 156 -28.59 -5.38 -45.52
N LEU A 157 -27.71 -4.37 -45.42
CA LEU A 157 -27.40 -3.47 -46.52
C LEU A 157 -26.58 -4.18 -47.60
N TYR A 158 -25.68 -5.08 -47.22
CA TYR A 158 -24.91 -5.93 -48.13
C TYR A 158 -25.84 -6.86 -48.91
N TYR A 159 -26.73 -7.59 -48.23
CA TYR A 159 -27.75 -8.42 -48.88
C TYR A 159 -28.71 -7.59 -49.74
N ARG A 160 -29.14 -6.40 -49.28
CA ARG A 160 -30.01 -5.51 -50.07
C ARG A 160 -29.32 -4.98 -51.33
N ARG A 161 -28.01 -4.74 -51.26
CA ARG A 161 -27.21 -4.28 -52.40
C ARG A 161 -26.88 -5.41 -53.37
N HIS A 162 -26.65 -6.63 -52.90
CA HIS A 162 -26.42 -7.81 -53.75
C HIS A 162 -27.71 -8.42 -54.33
N CYS A 163 -28.84 -8.35 -53.63
CA CYS A 163 -30.15 -8.80 -54.12
C CYS A 163 -30.91 -7.72 -54.92
N GLY A 164 -30.34 -6.52 -55.10
CA GLY A 164 -30.97 -5.41 -55.83
C GLY A 164 -31.11 -5.63 -57.35
N GLY A 165 -30.73 -6.79 -57.88
CA GLY A 165 -30.81 -7.14 -59.31
C GLY A 165 -31.72 -8.32 -59.66
N ALA A 166 -32.34 -9.01 -58.68
CA ALA A 166 -33.18 -10.18 -58.97
C ALA A 166 -34.54 -10.03 -58.27
N GLY A 167 -35.57 -9.77 -59.08
CA GLY A 167 -36.95 -9.75 -58.66
C GLY A 167 -37.37 -11.03 -57.93
N GLU A 168 -38.10 -10.83 -56.83
CA GLU A 168 -39.17 -11.70 -56.34
C GLU A 168 -38.84 -13.07 -55.72
N ARG A 169 -37.57 -13.46 -55.51
CA ARG A 169 -37.26 -14.80 -54.92
C ARG A 169 -36.53 -14.81 -53.57
N CYS A 170 -36.64 -13.74 -52.77
CA CYS A 170 -35.98 -13.65 -51.47
C CYS A 170 -36.93 -13.59 -50.25
N GLY A 171 -38.25 -13.78 -50.45
CA GLY A 171 -39.26 -13.64 -49.39
C GLY A 171 -39.72 -14.94 -48.71
N GLU A 172 -39.42 -16.11 -49.28
CA GLU A 172 -40.06 -17.35 -48.83
C GLU A 172 -39.24 -18.13 -47.77
N ASN A 173 -37.91 -18.02 -47.81
CA ASN A 173 -37.03 -18.84 -46.96
C ASN A 173 -36.61 -18.16 -45.63
N SER A 174 -37.19 -17.01 -45.28
CA SER A 174 -36.91 -16.30 -44.01
C SER A 174 -37.90 -16.64 -42.90
N ARG A 175 -38.96 -17.40 -43.21
CA ARG A 175 -39.94 -17.87 -42.21
C ARG A 175 -39.57 -19.20 -41.58
N VAL A 176 -38.81 -20.05 -42.26
CA VAL A 176 -38.44 -21.39 -41.77
C VAL A 176 -37.37 -21.31 -40.67
N PHE A 177 -36.42 -20.38 -40.74
CA PHE A 177 -35.33 -20.31 -39.76
C PHE A 177 -35.65 -19.53 -38.48
N ARG A 178 -36.88 -19.01 -38.32
CA ARG A 178 -37.28 -18.26 -37.12
C ARG A 178 -37.78 -19.16 -36.00
N THR A 179 -38.16 -20.41 -36.30
CA THR A 179 -38.80 -21.31 -35.32
C THR A 179 -37.85 -22.24 -34.59
N ASP A 180 -36.59 -22.40 -35.01
CA ASP A 180 -35.70 -23.46 -34.48
C ASP A 180 -34.58 -22.98 -33.53
N PHE A 181 -34.48 -21.68 -33.20
CA PHE A 181 -33.34 -21.17 -32.40
C PHE A 181 -33.72 -20.39 -31.14
N LEU A 182 -34.98 -20.45 -30.70
CA LEU A 182 -35.40 -19.95 -29.38
C LEU A 182 -36.21 -21.01 -28.62
N GLN A 183 -35.60 -22.18 -28.45
CA GLN A 183 -35.90 -23.11 -27.37
C GLN A 183 -34.59 -23.66 -26.79
#